data_AF-A0A3S2XR22-F1
#
_entry.id   AF-A0A3S2XR22-F1
#
_cell.length_a   1.000
_cell.length_b   1.000
_cell.length_c   1.000
_cell.angle_alpha   90.00
_cell.angle_beta   90.00
_cell.angle_gamma   90.00
#
_symmetry.space_group_name_H-M   'P 1'
#
loop_
_entity.id
_entity.type
_entity.pdbx_description
1 polymer ?
#
loop_
_entity_poly.entity_id
_entity_poly.type
_entity_poly.pdbx_seq_one_letter_code
_entity_poly.pdbx_strand_id
1 'polypeptide(L)'
;MTKTLRTPEHVYLCQRLRQARLDAGLTQAELAERLDKPQSFVAKVETQERRLDVIEFAKWMAACGGLDAVSEIVATIAEGPGET
;
A
#
# COMPACT_ATOMS: atom_id res chain seq x y z
N MET A 1 5.08 6.88 23.62
CA MET A 1 5.92 6.20 22.60
C MET A 1 5.00 5.48 21.63
N THR A 2 4.74 6.10 20.50
CA THR A 2 3.59 5.81 19.64
C THR A 2 3.87 4.55 18.78
N LYS A 3 3.14 3.47 19.05
CA LYS A 3 3.22 2.19 18.31
C LYS A 3 2.52 2.34 16.94
N THR A 4 3.09 3.16 16.05
CA THR A 4 2.35 3.77 14.92
C THR A 4 2.54 3.05 13.58
N LEU A 5 2.29 1.74 13.56
CA LEU A 5 2.12 0.93 12.32
C LEU A 5 0.88 0.03 12.37
N ARG A 6 0.06 0.14 13.43
CA ARG A 6 -1.13 -0.69 13.65
C ARG A 6 -2.40 0.13 13.87
N THR A 7 -2.43 1.37 13.36
CA THR A 7 -3.68 2.13 13.34
C THR A 7 -4.59 1.54 12.25
N PRO A 8 -5.93 1.64 12.39
CA PRO A 8 -6.86 1.12 11.40
C PRO A 8 -6.57 1.63 9.98
N GLU A 9 -6.19 2.90 9.85
CA GLU A 9 -5.86 3.55 8.57
C GLU A 9 -4.62 2.94 7.92
N HIS A 10 -3.58 2.63 8.70
CA HIS A 10 -2.36 2.03 8.18
C HIS A 10 -2.60 0.58 7.74
N VAL A 11 -3.38 -0.18 8.51
CA VAL A 11 -3.79 -1.54 8.14
C VAL A 11 -4.59 -1.51 6.83
N TYR A 12 -5.57 -0.61 6.73
CA TYR A 12 -6.36 -0.40 5.53
C TYR A 12 -5.48 -0.04 4.31
N LEU A 13 -4.55 0.91 4.46
CA LEU A 13 -3.63 1.30 3.38
C LEU A 13 -2.84 0.09 2.87
N CYS A 14 -2.24 -0.70 3.76
CA CYS A 14 -1.48 -1.88 3.38
C CYS A 14 -2.34 -2.94 2.69
N GLN A 15 -3.59 -3.13 3.12
CA GLN A 15 -4.55 -4.03 2.46
C GLN A 15 -4.85 -3.56 1.04
N ARG A 16 -5.11 -2.27 0.84
CA ARG A 16 -5.39 -1.69 -0.49
C ARG A 16 -4.19 -1.77 -1.43
N LEU A 17 -2.98 -1.54 -0.92
CA LEU A 17 -1.74 -1.70 -1.69
C LEU A 17 -1.52 -3.14 -2.14
N ARG A 18 -1.77 -4.10 -1.25
CA ARG A 18 -1.72 -5.53 -1.57
C ARG A 18 -2.78 -5.91 -2.59
N GLN A 19 -4.01 -5.41 -2.42
CA GLN A 19 -5.10 -5.68 -3.35
C GLN A 19 -4.78 -5.15 -4.75
N ALA A 20 -4.33 -3.90 -4.86
CA ALA A 20 -3.90 -3.33 -6.15
C ALA A 20 -2.84 -4.18 -6.84
N ARG A 21 -1.87 -4.73 -6.09
CA ARG A 21 -0.86 -5.64 -6.66
C ARG A 21 -1.48 -6.95 -7.16
N LEU A 22 -2.39 -7.54 -6.40
CA LEU A 22 -3.05 -8.79 -6.76
C LEU A 22 -3.97 -8.61 -7.98
N ASP A 23 -4.71 -7.51 -8.06
CA ASP A 23 -5.58 -7.17 -9.19
C ASP A 23 -4.77 -6.95 -10.48
N ALA A 24 -3.55 -6.42 -10.34
CA ALA A 24 -2.60 -6.32 -11.44
C ALA A 24 -1.94 -7.66 -11.83
N GLY A 25 -2.24 -8.76 -11.13
CA GLY A 25 -1.67 -10.08 -11.38
C GLY A 25 -0.19 -10.22 -11.03
N LEU A 26 0.34 -9.36 -10.14
CA LEU A 26 1.77 -9.30 -9.86
C LEU A 26 2.14 -10.06 -8.57
N THR A 27 3.24 -10.78 -8.62
CA THR A 27 3.96 -11.23 -7.42
C THR A 27 4.64 -10.05 -6.71
N GLN A 28 5.06 -10.25 -5.46
CA GLN A 28 5.82 -9.23 -4.74
C GLN A 28 7.16 -8.90 -5.41
N ALA A 29 7.81 -9.89 -6.04
CA ALA A 29 9.07 -9.70 -6.74
C ALA A 29 8.91 -8.86 -8.00
N GLU A 30 7.88 -9.14 -8.82
CA GLU A 30 7.60 -8.39 -10.05
C GLU A 30 7.23 -6.93 -9.76
N LEU A 31 6.44 -6.67 -8.71
CA LEU A 31 6.18 -5.29 -8.31
C LEU A 31 7.46 -4.59 -7.83
N ALA A 32 8.30 -5.29 -7.05
CA ALA A 32 9.53 -4.71 -6.56
C ALA A 32 10.49 -4.34 -7.71
N GLU A 33 10.57 -5.18 -8.75
CA GLU A 33 11.31 -4.89 -9.97
C GLU A 33 10.78 -3.62 -10.68
N ARG A 34 9.46 -3.48 -10.83
CA ARG A 34 8.83 -2.26 -11.40
C ARG A 34 9.13 -1.00 -10.59
N LEU A 35 9.32 -1.14 -9.28
CA LEU A 35 9.59 -0.02 -8.37
C LEU A 35 11.09 0.28 -8.19
N ASP A 36 11.98 -0.52 -8.81
CA ASP A 36 13.42 -0.50 -8.55
C ASP A 36 13.73 -0.66 -7.05
N LYS A 37 13.14 -1.70 -6.44
CA LYS A 37 13.25 -2.03 -5.01
C LYS A 37 13.50 -3.53 -4.81
N PRO A 38 14.07 -3.93 -3.65
CA PRO A 38 14.13 -5.35 -3.29
C PRO A 38 12.73 -5.89 -2.98
N GLN A 39 12.46 -7.18 -3.23
CA GLN A 39 11.18 -7.82 -2.88
C GLN A 39 10.79 -7.64 -1.40
N SER A 40 11.77 -7.57 -0.49
CA SER A 40 11.55 -7.31 0.93
C SER A 40 10.94 -5.94 1.23
N PHE A 41 11.09 -4.95 0.34
CA PHE A 41 10.38 -3.67 0.43
C PHE A 41 8.87 -3.89 0.34
N VAL A 42 8.41 -4.60 -0.69
CA VAL A 42 7.00 -4.90 -0.92
C VAL A 42 6.44 -5.72 0.23
N ALA A 43 7.16 -6.78 0.64
CA ALA A 43 6.73 -7.63 1.74
C ALA A 43 6.55 -6.83 3.05
N LYS A 44 7.54 -6.00 3.42
CA LYS A 44 7.48 -5.22 4.66
C LYS A 44 6.39 -4.14 4.64
N VAL A 45 6.09 -3.57 3.47
CA VAL A 45 4.96 -2.63 3.33
C VAL A 45 3.65 -3.38 3.55
N GLU A 46 3.46 -4.53 2.89
CA GLU A 46 2.22 -5.32 3.02
C GLU A 46 2.01 -5.91 4.42
N THR A 47 3.08 -6.15 5.19
CA THR A 47 3.01 -6.66 6.58
C THR A 47 3.09 -5.56 7.64
N GLN A 48 2.93 -4.30 7.26
CA GLN A 48 2.98 -3.14 8.16
C GLN A 48 4.32 -3.00 8.91
N GLU A 49 5.41 -3.57 8.41
CA GLU A 49 6.75 -3.45 8.99
C GLU A 49 7.53 -2.25 8.46
N ARG A 50 7.08 -1.66 7.34
CA ARG A 50 7.69 -0.47 6.74
C ARG A 50 6.61 0.55 6.35
N ARG A 51 6.82 1.81 6.74
CA ARG A 51 6.01 2.93 6.23
C ARG A 51 6.26 3.15 4.75
N LEU A 52 5.24 3.65 4.08
CA LEU A 52 5.31 4.12 2.71
C LEU A 52 5.13 5.65 2.73
N ASP A 53 5.99 6.40 2.03
CA ASP A 53 5.74 7.82 1.81
C ASP A 53 4.79 8.05 0.62
N VAL A 54 4.36 9.30 0.40
CA VAL A 54 3.40 9.66 -0.67
C VAL A 54 3.96 9.41 -2.08
N ILE A 55 5.28 9.56 -2.29
CA ILE A 55 5.91 9.35 -3.58
C ILE A 55 5.99 7.85 -3.88
N GLU A 56 6.36 7.06 -2.88
CA GLU A 56 6.34 5.60 -2.93
C GLU A 56 4.93 5.06 -3.15
N PHE A 57 3.92 5.64 -2.49
CA PHE A 57 2.50 5.33 -2.72
C PHE A 57 2.08 5.59 -4.17
N ALA A 58 2.35 6.78 -4.70
CA ALA A 58 1.99 7.12 -6.07
C ALA A 58 2.65 6.17 -7.08
N LYS A 59 3.93 5.84 -6.90
CA LYS A 59 4.65 4.88 -7.76
C LYS A 59 4.08 3.47 -7.65
N TRP A 60 3.72 3.02 -6.46
CA TRP A 60 3.09 1.71 -6.23
C TRP A 60 1.77 1.61 -6.99
N MET A 61 0.87 2.58 -6.80
CA MET A 61 -0.44 2.58 -7.46
C MET A 61 -0.29 2.66 -8.98
N ALA A 62 0.65 3.47 -9.49
CA ALA A 62 0.94 3.53 -10.92
C ALA A 62 1.49 2.19 -11.47
N ALA A 63 2.43 1.55 -10.76
CA ALA A 63 3.02 0.27 -11.17
C ALA A 63 1.99 -0.88 -11.20
N CYS A 64 0.94 -0.78 -10.37
CA CYS A 64 -0.19 -1.69 -10.34
C CYS A 64 -1.37 -1.25 -11.24
N GLY A 65 -1.29 -0.08 -11.90
CA GLY A 65 -2.40 0.44 -12.72
C GLY A 65 -3.62 0.92 -11.93
N GLY A 66 -3.53 1.11 -10.62
CA GLY A 66 -4.65 1.45 -9.73
C GLY A 66 -4.78 2.94 -9.37
N LEU A 67 -4.38 3.85 -10.27
CA LEU A 67 -4.45 5.30 -10.00
C LEU A 67 -5.89 5.81 -9.85
N ASP A 68 -6.86 5.13 -10.46
CA ASP A 68 -8.29 5.40 -10.33
C ASP A 68 -8.80 5.23 -8.89
N ALA A 69 -8.27 4.27 -8.14
CA ALA A 69 -8.64 4.02 -6.75
C ALA A 69 -8.00 4.99 -5.73
N VAL A 70 -7.05 5.84 -6.13
CA VAL A 70 -6.27 6.69 -5.21
C VAL A 70 -7.17 7.63 -4.40
N SER A 71 -8.12 8.30 -5.07
CA SER A 71 -9.00 9.26 -4.39
C SER A 71 -9.85 8.60 -3.30
N GLU A 72 -10.40 7.42 -3.58
CA GLU A 72 -11.21 6.65 -2.65
C GLU A 72 -10.39 6.17 -1.44
N ILE A 73 -9.18 5.67 -1.68
CA ILE A 73 -8.27 5.19 -0.62
C ILE A 73 -7.92 6.35 0.33
N VAL A 74 -7.57 7.51 -0.21
CA VAL A 74 -7.19 8.68 0.59
C VAL A 74 -8.39 9.23 1.36
N ALA A 75 -9.57 9.29 0.75
CA ALA A 75 -10.80 9.71 1.42
C ALA A 75 -11.14 8.78 2.60
N THR A 76 -11.09 7.46 2.39
CA THR A 76 -11.36 6.48 3.44
C THR A 76 -10.36 6.58 4.59
N ILE A 77 -9.08 6.81 4.30
CA ILE A 77 -8.05 7.03 5.33
C ILE A 77 -8.33 8.31 6.13
N ALA A 78 -8.79 9.38 5.47
CA ALA A 78 -9.09 10.66 6.11
C ALA A 78 -10.33 10.63 7.00
N GLU A 79 -11.35 9.86 6.60
CA GLU A 79 -12.61 9.69 7.34
C GLU A 79 -12.49 8.62 8.45
N GLY A 80 -11.50 7.73 8.33
CA GLY A 80 -11.33 6.56 9.19
C GLY A 80 -12.01 5.35 8.57
N PRO A 81 -11.28 4.27 8.22
CA PRO A 81 -11.91 3.04 7.75
C PRO A 81 -12.77 2.49 8.89
N GLY A 82 -14.09 2.41 8.66
CA GLY A 82 -15.04 1.93 9.66
C GLY A 82 -14.59 0.59 10.25
N GLU A 83 -14.66 0.46 11.58
CA GLU A 83 -14.38 -0.79 12.28
C GLU A 83 -15.40 -1.85 11.82
N THR A 84 -14.97 -2.77 10.95
CA THR A 84 -15.66 -4.05 10.72
C THR A 84 -15.13 -5.10 11.67
#